data_AF-A0A380Q687-F1
#
_entry.id   AF-A0A380Q687-F1
#
_cell.length_a   1.000
_cell.length_b   1.000
_cell.length_c   1.000
_cell.angle_alpha   90.00
_cell.angle_beta   90.00
_cell.angle_gamma   90.00
#
_symmetry.space_group_name_H-M   'P 1'
#
loop_
_entity.id
_entity.type
_entity.pdbx_description
1 polymer ?
#
loop_
_entity_poly.entity_id
_entity_poly.type
_entity_poly.pdbx_seq_one_letter_code
_entity_poly.pdbx_strand_id
1 'polypeptide(L)'
;MKQAVYVASPDSQQIHVWQLDSAGELTLLQTVDVPGQVQPMAISPNQRHLYVGVRPDFGIVSYHIADDGTLTAAGMAPLPGSPTHIDTDRQGRFLFSASYSFNCVSISPIDTHGVVQAPIQQLDDLPAPHSANIDPTNQILLVPCLKEDKVRLFDLSAEGQLTPMHRLILLLPPALAHVIWRSTRIIRLLIVSTNSIARWMCIKSAITVRNTT
;
A
#
# COMPACT_ATOMS: atom_id res chain seq x y z
N MET A 1 13.39 6.32 -21.28
CA MET A 1 12.50 5.43 -20.50
C MET A 1 11.23 6.19 -20.21
N LYS A 2 10.06 5.59 -20.46
CA LYS A 2 8.75 6.16 -20.16
C LYS A 2 8.29 5.62 -18.79
N GLN A 3 7.93 6.49 -17.86
CA GLN A 3 7.45 6.12 -16.53
C GLN A 3 5.99 6.56 -16.38
N ALA A 4 5.16 5.76 -15.74
CA ALA A 4 3.78 6.14 -15.43
C ALA A 4 3.69 6.62 -13.97
N VAL A 5 2.89 7.65 -13.72
CA VAL A 5 2.58 8.20 -12.39
C VAL A 5 1.07 8.13 -12.18
N TYR A 6 0.65 7.49 -11.10
CA TYR A 6 -0.77 7.34 -10.74
C TYR A 6 -1.10 8.27 -9.59
N VAL A 7 -2.08 9.16 -9.75
CA VAL A 7 -2.49 10.12 -8.72
C VAL A 7 -3.90 9.84 -8.24
N ALA A 8 -4.05 9.55 -6.95
CA ALA A 8 -5.35 9.40 -6.30
C ALA A 8 -5.99 10.76 -5.98
N SER A 9 -7.25 10.94 -6.37
CA SER A 9 -8.08 12.11 -6.10
C SER A 9 -9.37 11.66 -5.38
N PRO A 10 -9.38 11.56 -4.04
CA PRO A 10 -10.49 10.98 -3.29
C PRO A 10 -11.80 11.74 -3.45
N ASP A 11 -11.76 13.06 -3.43
CA ASP A 11 -12.96 13.91 -3.45
C ASP A 11 -13.71 13.81 -4.79
N SER A 12 -12.96 13.69 -5.89
CA SER A 12 -13.53 13.45 -7.22
C SER A 12 -13.66 11.96 -7.58
N GLN A 13 -13.26 11.05 -6.67
CA GLN A 13 -13.31 9.59 -6.86
C GLN A 13 -12.56 9.11 -8.12
N GLN A 14 -11.38 9.70 -8.37
CA GLN A 14 -10.64 9.48 -9.61
C GLN A 14 -9.18 9.10 -9.37
N ILE A 15 -8.65 8.32 -10.31
CA ILE A 15 -7.21 8.15 -10.51
C ILE A 15 -6.81 8.86 -11.79
N HIS A 16 -5.79 9.71 -11.72
CA HIS A 16 -5.18 10.33 -12.89
C HIS A 16 -3.88 9.60 -13.23
N VAL A 17 -3.78 9.10 -14.46
CA VAL A 17 -2.59 8.43 -14.99
C VAL A 17 -1.81 9.43 -15.82
N TRP A 18 -0.54 9.64 -15.47
CA TRP A 18 0.34 10.57 -16.16
C TRP A 18 1.56 9.84 -16.73
N GLN A 19 1.98 10.21 -17.93
CA GLN A 19 3.29 9.86 -18.45
C GLN A 19 4.32 10.85 -17.93
N LEU A 20 5.36 10.35 -17.28
CA LEU A 20 6.59 11.07 -16.98
C LEU A 20 7.62 10.75 -18.06
N ASP A 21 8.08 11.79 -18.76
CA ASP A 21 9.13 11.66 -19.76
C ASP A 21 10.55 11.75 -19.15
N SER A 22 11.59 11.68 -19.99
CA SER A 22 12.98 11.76 -19.54
C SER A 22 13.43 13.18 -19.13
N ALA A 23 12.70 14.22 -19.55
CA ALA A 23 12.96 15.60 -19.14
C ALA A 23 12.31 15.92 -17.78
N GLY A 24 11.37 15.07 -17.33
CA GLY A 24 10.62 15.25 -16.09
C GLY A 24 9.24 15.86 -16.31
N GLU A 25 8.79 16.00 -17.56
CA GLU A 25 7.48 16.56 -17.89
C GLU A 25 6.39 15.51 -17.73
N LEU A 26 5.23 15.96 -17.24
CA LEU A 26 4.05 15.13 -17.02
C LEU A 26 2.98 15.41 -18.08
N THR A 27 2.55 14.37 -18.80
CA THR A 27 1.41 14.43 -19.74
C THR A 27 0.29 13.53 -19.24
N LEU A 28 -0.93 14.05 -19.11
CA LEU A 28 -2.09 13.25 -18.71
C LEU A 28 -2.39 12.21 -19.79
N LEU A 29 -2.45 10.94 -19.41
CA LEU A 29 -2.78 9.81 -20.28
C LEU A 29 -4.24 9.37 -20.13
N GLN A 30 -4.73 9.32 -18.90
CA GLN A 30 -6.04 8.76 -18.57
C GLN A 30 -6.58 9.35 -17.28
N THR A 31 -7.89 9.54 -17.21
CA THR A 31 -8.63 9.70 -15.95
C THR A 31 -9.53 8.49 -15.78
N VAL A 32 -9.49 7.87 -14.60
CA VAL A 32 -10.24 6.65 -14.27
C VAL A 32 -11.18 6.97 -13.12
N ASP A 33 -12.47 6.75 -13.32
CA ASP A 33 -13.44 6.81 -12.24
C ASP A 33 -13.35 5.53 -11.40
N VAL A 34 -13.40 5.68 -10.07
CA VAL A 34 -13.26 4.62 -9.08
C VAL A 34 -14.58 4.50 -8.33
N PRO A 35 -15.05 3.28 -7.96
CA PRO A 35 -16.27 3.10 -7.19
C PRO A 35 -16.09 3.49 -5.71
N GLY A 36 -15.82 4.77 -5.45
CA GLY A 36 -15.62 5.35 -4.13
C GLY A 36 -14.40 6.26 -4.02
N GLN A 37 -14.17 6.77 -2.81
CA GLN A 37 -13.02 7.62 -2.51
C GLN A 37 -11.74 6.77 -2.50
N VAL A 38 -10.87 7.04 -3.46
CA VAL A 38 -9.55 6.40 -3.58
C VAL A 38 -8.53 7.05 -2.65
N GLN A 39 -7.80 6.26 -1.86
CA GLN A 39 -6.67 6.77 -1.09
C GLN A 39 -5.40 5.92 -1.20
N PRO A 40 -5.25 4.79 -0.47
CA PRO A 40 -3.99 4.08 -0.53
C PRO A 40 -3.94 3.28 -1.84
N MET A 41 -2.79 3.34 -2.50
CA MET A 41 -2.50 2.58 -3.71
C MET A 41 -1.25 1.75 -3.48
N ALA A 42 -1.14 0.61 -4.15
CA ALA A 42 0.07 -0.20 -4.19
C ALA A 42 0.22 -0.83 -5.57
N ILE A 43 1.46 -0.99 -6.03
CA ILE A 43 1.75 -1.61 -7.31
C ILE A 43 2.37 -2.97 -7.05
N SER A 44 1.85 -3.97 -7.75
CA SER A 44 2.39 -5.33 -7.75
C SER A 44 3.90 -5.35 -8.06
N PRO A 45 4.67 -6.30 -7.50
CA PRO A 45 6.12 -6.38 -7.73
C PRO A 45 6.51 -6.53 -9.21
N ASN A 46 5.66 -7.18 -10.01
CA ASN A 46 5.85 -7.36 -11.46
C ASN A 46 5.39 -6.14 -12.29
N GLN A 47 4.86 -5.10 -11.64
CA GLN A 47 4.39 -3.86 -12.25
C GLN A 47 3.24 -4.03 -13.25
N ARG A 48 2.49 -5.14 -13.18
CA ARG A 48 1.36 -5.42 -14.10
C ARG A 48 0.00 -5.08 -13.50
N HIS A 49 -0.05 -4.77 -12.21
CA HIS A 49 -1.29 -4.47 -11.47
C HIS A 49 -1.13 -3.31 -10.50
N LEU A 50 -2.16 -2.47 -10.43
CA LEU A 50 -2.35 -1.42 -9.43
C LEU A 50 -3.52 -1.84 -8.52
N TYR A 51 -3.28 -1.89 -7.22
CA TYR A 51 -4.27 -2.13 -6.18
C TYR A 51 -4.66 -0.81 -5.54
N VAL A 52 -5.95 -0.65 -5.28
CA VAL A 52 -6.52 0.63 -4.85
C VAL A 52 -7.50 0.40 -3.72
N GLY A 53 -7.21 0.96 -2.54
CA GLY A 53 -8.12 0.97 -1.42
C GLY A 53 -9.21 2.03 -1.58
N VAL A 54 -10.46 1.62 -1.40
CA VAL A 54 -11.64 2.48 -1.56
C VAL A 54 -12.54 2.49 -0.32
N ARG A 55 -13.40 3.52 -0.24
CA ARG A 55 -14.47 3.71 0.77
C ARG A 55 -15.62 4.53 0.16
N PRO A 56 -16.85 4.54 0.69
CA PRO A 56 -17.30 3.95 1.97
C PRO A 56 -17.46 2.43 1.94
N ASP A 57 -17.62 1.83 0.75
CA ASP A 57 -17.65 0.38 0.60
C ASP A 57 -16.22 -0.14 0.65
N PHE A 58 -15.77 -0.51 1.85
CA PHE A 58 -14.38 -0.86 2.08
C PHE A 58 -13.95 -2.04 1.22
N GLY A 59 -12.95 -1.81 0.39
CA GLY A 59 -12.45 -2.84 -0.51
C GLY A 59 -11.17 -2.46 -1.22
N ILE A 60 -10.66 -3.42 -1.99
CA ILE A 60 -9.55 -3.26 -2.91
C ILE A 60 -10.07 -3.41 -4.33
N VAL A 61 -9.92 -2.38 -5.14
CA VAL A 61 -10.09 -2.47 -6.59
C VAL A 61 -8.74 -2.85 -7.20
N SER A 62 -8.73 -3.91 -8.01
CA SER A 62 -7.57 -4.37 -8.77
C SER A 62 -7.67 -3.85 -10.19
N TYR A 63 -6.62 -3.20 -10.69
CA TYR A 63 -6.50 -2.75 -12.08
C TYR A 63 -5.32 -3.43 -12.76
N HIS A 64 -5.49 -3.83 -14.02
CA HIS A 64 -4.37 -4.15 -14.90
C HIS A 64 -3.69 -2.88 -15.38
N ILE A 65 -2.36 -2.91 -15.43
CA ILE A 65 -1.50 -1.89 -16.00
C ILE A 65 -1.08 -2.32 -17.40
N ALA A 66 -1.44 -1.53 -18.41
CA ALA A 66 -1.00 -1.70 -19.79
C ALA A 66 0.44 -1.20 -19.99
N ASP A 67 1.04 -1.51 -21.13
CA ASP A 67 2.43 -1.16 -21.42
C ASP A 67 2.67 0.36 -21.54
N ASP A 68 1.63 1.16 -21.78
CA ASP A 68 1.69 2.62 -21.75
C ASP A 68 1.39 3.22 -20.35
N GLY A 69 1.06 2.37 -19.37
CA GLY A 69 0.69 2.76 -18.02
C GLY A 69 -0.80 2.99 -17.81
N THR A 70 -1.65 2.86 -18.84
CA THR A 70 -3.10 2.98 -18.67
C THR A 70 -3.67 1.82 -17.85
N LEU A 71 -4.79 2.08 -17.19
CA LEU A 71 -5.45 1.18 -16.25
C LEU A 71 -6.75 0.62 -16.83
N THR A 72 -6.98 -0.67 -16.60
CA THR A 72 -8.26 -1.34 -16.86
C THR A 72 -8.70 -2.09 -15.60
N ALA A 73 -9.93 -1.90 -15.15
CA ALA A 73 -10.45 -2.58 -13.96
C ALA A 73 -10.50 -4.10 -14.18
N ALA A 74 -10.06 -4.86 -13.17
CA ALA A 74 -9.96 -6.32 -13.22
C ALA A 74 -10.88 -7.02 -12.21
N GLY A 75 -11.10 -6.41 -11.05
CA GLY A 75 -11.98 -6.96 -10.02
C GLY A 75 -11.93 -6.17 -8.72
N MET A 76 -12.77 -6.56 -7.76
CA MET A 76 -12.82 -5.95 -6.43
C MET A 76 -13.06 -6.99 -5.35
N ALA A 77 -12.40 -6.83 -4.21
CA ALA A 77 -12.61 -7.65 -3.02
C ALA A 77 -12.94 -6.78 -1.80
N PRO A 78 -13.78 -7.27 -0.87
CA PRO A 78 -14.13 -6.53 0.35
C PRO A 78 -12.97 -6.48 1.34
N LEU A 79 -12.98 -5.45 2.20
CA LEU A 79 -12.10 -5.32 3.35
C LEU A 79 -12.91 -5.18 4.64
N PRO A 80 -12.36 -5.58 5.80
CA PRO A 80 -13.06 -5.50 7.08
C PRO A 80 -13.10 -4.09 7.68
N GLY A 81 -12.34 -3.14 7.12
CA GLY A 81 -12.30 -1.76 7.60
C GLY A 81 -11.73 -0.82 6.54
N SER A 82 -11.94 0.48 6.72
CA SER A 82 -11.46 1.51 5.80
C SER A 82 -9.94 1.42 5.61
N PRO A 83 -9.43 1.20 4.40
CA PRO A 83 -7.99 1.04 4.18
C PRO A 83 -7.28 2.39 4.38
N THR A 84 -6.31 2.41 5.30
CA THR A 84 -5.40 3.55 5.53
C THR A 84 -4.10 3.37 4.76
N HIS A 85 -3.66 2.12 4.62
CA HIS A 85 -2.47 1.73 3.88
C HIS A 85 -2.68 0.35 3.30
N ILE A 86 -2.12 0.13 2.12
CA ILE A 86 -2.07 -1.18 1.47
C ILE A 86 -0.66 -1.41 0.93
N ASP A 87 -0.21 -2.66 0.93
CA ASP A 87 1.03 -3.09 0.28
C ASP A 87 0.93 -4.58 -0.05
N THR A 88 1.80 -5.08 -0.92
CA THR A 88 1.87 -6.51 -1.24
C THR A 88 3.05 -7.18 -0.56
N ASP A 89 3.02 -8.50 -0.46
CA ASP A 89 4.25 -9.25 -0.25
C ASP A 89 5.19 -9.09 -1.46
N ARG A 90 6.47 -9.40 -1.28
CA ARG A 90 7.52 -9.23 -2.32
C ARG A 90 7.32 -10.14 -3.53
N GLN A 91 6.52 -11.20 -3.40
CA GLN A 91 6.23 -12.13 -4.47
C GLN A 91 4.88 -11.84 -5.16
N GLY A 92 4.09 -10.89 -4.65
CA GLY A 92 2.79 -10.52 -5.22
C GLY A 92 1.71 -11.60 -5.06
N ARG A 93 1.83 -12.44 -4.03
CA ARG A 93 0.88 -13.49 -3.64
C ARG A 93 -0.17 -13.00 -2.64
N PHE A 94 0.17 -11.99 -1.84
CA PHE A 94 -0.72 -11.46 -0.80
C PHE A 94 -0.72 -9.94 -0.79
N LEU A 95 -1.87 -9.37 -0.42
CA LEU A 95 -2.04 -7.96 -0.11
C LEU A 95 -2.35 -7.78 1.37
N PHE A 96 -1.63 -6.86 2.01
CA PHE A 96 -1.89 -6.42 3.37
C PHE A 96 -2.66 -5.11 3.35
N SER A 97 -3.66 -4.98 4.23
CA SER A 97 -4.38 -3.72 4.44
C SER A 97 -4.40 -3.36 5.92
N ALA A 98 -3.91 -2.17 6.26
CA ALA A 98 -4.02 -1.60 7.60
C ALA A 98 -5.19 -0.63 7.66
N SER A 99 -6.02 -0.76 8.69
CA SER A 99 -7.16 0.11 8.94
C SER A 99 -7.02 0.85 10.26
N TYR A 100 -6.65 2.13 10.18
CA TYR A 100 -6.42 2.98 11.35
C TYR A 100 -7.68 3.12 12.22
N SER A 101 -8.82 3.43 11.59
CA SER A 101 -10.07 3.69 12.32
C SER A 101 -10.75 2.43 12.84
N PHE A 102 -10.43 1.27 12.29
CA PHE A 102 -11.03 -0.02 12.64
C PHE A 102 -10.10 -0.91 13.47
N ASN A 103 -8.90 -0.43 13.82
CA ASN A 103 -7.94 -1.12 14.69
C ASN A 103 -7.56 -2.52 14.22
N CYS A 104 -7.46 -2.72 12.90
CA CYS A 104 -7.18 -4.04 12.34
C CYS A 104 -6.18 -3.99 11.17
N VAL A 105 -5.55 -5.14 10.93
CA VAL A 105 -4.80 -5.44 9.71
C VAL A 105 -5.41 -6.70 9.09
N SER A 106 -5.54 -6.73 7.78
CA SER A 106 -6.01 -7.91 7.04
C SER A 106 -5.00 -8.35 5.99
N ILE A 107 -5.05 -9.63 5.66
CA ILE A 107 -4.29 -10.24 4.57
C ILE A 107 -5.24 -10.94 3.60
N SER A 108 -5.11 -10.57 2.32
CA SER A 108 -5.89 -11.10 1.21
C SER A 108 -4.97 -11.80 0.22
N PRO A 109 -5.33 -12.99 -0.29
CA PRO A 109 -4.60 -13.60 -1.39
C PRO A 109 -4.84 -12.84 -2.69
N ILE A 110 -3.84 -12.90 -3.58
CA ILE A 110 -3.91 -12.40 -4.94
C ILE A 110 -3.93 -13.63 -5.85
N ASP A 111 -4.93 -13.71 -6.73
CA ASP A 111 -5.06 -14.85 -7.63
C ASP A 111 -4.04 -14.82 -8.79
N THR A 112 -4.07 -15.85 -9.64
CA THR A 112 -3.16 -15.98 -10.78
C THR A 112 -3.37 -14.91 -11.86
N HIS A 113 -4.49 -14.19 -11.84
CA HIS A 113 -4.78 -13.07 -12.73
C HIS A 113 -4.38 -11.73 -12.10
N GLY A 114 -3.84 -11.72 -10.88
CA GLY A 114 -3.47 -10.52 -10.14
C GLY A 114 -4.68 -9.77 -9.58
N VAL A 115 -5.78 -10.47 -9.33
CA VAL A 115 -6.97 -9.91 -8.68
C VAL A 115 -6.97 -10.31 -7.20
N VAL A 116 -7.07 -9.30 -6.34
CA VAL A 116 -7.16 -9.48 -4.88
C VAL A 116 -8.48 -10.18 -4.55
N GLN A 117 -8.41 -11.15 -3.64
CA GLN A 117 -9.56 -11.92 -3.15
C GLN A 117 -9.95 -11.49 -1.73
N ALA A 118 -11.05 -12.03 -1.22
CA ALA A 118 -11.48 -11.77 0.15
C ALA A 118 -10.38 -12.14 1.19
N PRO A 119 -10.28 -11.42 2.31
CA PRO A 119 -9.27 -11.69 3.32
C PRO A 119 -9.36 -13.12 3.85
N ILE A 120 -8.20 -13.77 3.99
CA ILE A 120 -8.07 -15.08 4.63
C ILE A 120 -7.81 -14.96 6.13
N GLN A 121 -7.35 -13.79 6.57
CA GLN A 121 -7.15 -13.50 7.98
C GLN A 121 -7.30 -11.99 8.25
N GLN A 122 -7.86 -11.69 9.42
CA GLN A 122 -7.86 -10.38 10.06
C GLN A 122 -7.18 -10.49 11.43
N LEU A 123 -6.34 -9.49 11.73
CA LEU A 123 -5.71 -9.28 13.02
C LEU A 123 -6.39 -8.08 13.66
N ASP A 124 -7.03 -8.30 14.79
CA ASP A 124 -7.70 -7.27 15.58
C ASP A 124 -6.80 -6.76 16.72
N ASP A 125 -7.34 -5.83 17.52
CA ASP A 125 -6.68 -5.25 18.70
C ASP A 125 -5.29 -4.67 18.40
N LEU A 126 -5.16 -4.10 17.21
CA LEU A 126 -4.05 -3.29 16.77
C LEU A 126 -4.44 -1.82 16.98
N PRO A 127 -3.89 -1.10 17.97
CA PRO A 127 -4.33 0.27 18.24
C PRO A 127 -3.87 1.23 17.14
N ALA A 128 -4.79 1.63 16.28
CA ALA A 128 -4.55 2.59 15.20
C ALA A 128 -3.35 2.23 14.29
N PRO A 129 -3.40 1.08 13.57
CA PRO A 129 -2.34 0.68 12.67
C PRO A 129 -2.34 1.62 11.47
N HIS A 130 -1.19 2.24 11.19
CA HIS A 130 -1.10 3.25 10.13
C HIS A 130 -0.50 2.68 8.83
N SER A 131 0.28 1.61 8.91
CA SER A 131 0.81 0.90 7.75
C SER A 131 1.08 -0.57 8.05
N ALA A 132 1.21 -1.37 7.00
CA ALA A 132 1.61 -2.77 7.04
C ALA A 132 2.69 -2.95 5.98
N ASN A 133 3.93 -3.25 6.40
CA ASN A 133 5.11 -3.15 5.55
C ASN A 133 5.90 -4.45 5.63
N ILE A 134 6.03 -5.17 4.52
CA ILE A 134 6.79 -6.42 4.49
C ILE A 134 8.29 -6.14 4.43
N ASP A 135 9.07 -6.89 5.19
CA ASP A 135 10.50 -6.79 5.19
C ASP A 135 11.11 -7.26 3.84
N PRO A 136 12.40 -6.99 3.57
CA PRO A 136 13.05 -7.34 2.32
C PRO A 136 13.20 -8.85 2.12
N THR A 137 13.14 -9.65 3.19
CA THR A 137 13.22 -11.11 3.11
C THR A 137 11.88 -11.79 2.90
N ASN A 138 10.79 -11.01 2.87
CA ASN A 138 9.41 -11.48 2.68
C ASN A 138 8.88 -12.39 3.81
N GLN A 139 9.38 -12.20 5.03
CA GLN A 139 9.10 -13.09 6.17
C GLN A 139 8.47 -12.35 7.34
N ILE A 140 8.72 -11.06 7.51
CA ILE A 140 8.25 -10.30 8.67
C ILE A 140 7.44 -9.10 8.21
N LEU A 141 6.19 -9.02 8.63
CA LEU A 141 5.32 -7.86 8.45
C LEU A 141 5.46 -6.91 9.64
N LEU A 142 5.76 -5.64 9.34
CA LEU A 142 5.91 -4.58 10.33
C LEU A 142 4.67 -3.67 10.31
N VAL A 143 4.01 -3.55 11.46
CA VAL A 143 2.76 -2.79 11.63
C VAL A 143 2.96 -1.71 12.71
N PRO A 144 3.26 -0.46 12.32
CA PRO A 144 3.27 0.67 13.25
C PRO A 144 1.86 0.95 13.80
N CYS A 145 1.70 0.84 15.11
CA CYS A 145 0.46 1.10 15.85
C CYS A 145 0.59 2.44 16.59
N LEU A 146 -0.03 3.48 16.04
CA LEU A 146 0.20 4.86 16.49
C LEU A 146 -0.35 5.16 17.88
N LYS A 147 -1.37 4.43 18.34
CA LYS A 147 -1.92 4.59 19.70
C LYS A 147 -1.22 3.70 20.73
N GLU A 148 -0.25 2.89 20.31
CA GLU A 148 0.57 2.06 21.21
C GLU A 148 2.03 2.55 21.29
N ASP A 149 2.44 3.48 20.44
CA ASP A 149 3.84 3.88 20.26
C ASP A 149 4.77 2.67 20.03
N LYS A 150 4.30 1.67 19.26
CA LYS A 150 5.06 0.46 18.95
C LYS A 150 4.89 0.03 17.49
N VAL A 151 5.91 -0.66 16.97
CA VAL A 151 5.75 -1.51 15.78
C VAL A 151 5.51 -2.93 16.24
N ARG A 152 4.35 -3.49 15.87
CA ARG A 152 4.09 -4.92 16.00
C ARG A 152 4.69 -5.68 14.83
N LEU A 153 5.24 -6.85 15.13
CA LEU A 153 5.90 -7.71 14.16
C LEU A 153 5.11 -9.01 14.03
N PHE A 154 4.94 -9.46 12.79
CA PHE A 154 4.24 -10.71 12.48
C PHE A 154 5.08 -11.53 11.51
N ASP A 155 5.26 -12.82 11.80
CA ASP A 155 5.83 -13.77 10.85
C ASP A 155 4.78 -14.07 9.77
N LEU A 156 5.21 -14.07 8.50
CA LEU A 156 4.41 -14.46 7.33
C LEU A 156 4.77 -15.88 6.91
N SER A 157 3.81 -16.79 7.00
CA SER A 157 3.94 -18.16 6.48
C SER A 157 3.82 -18.24 4.95
N ALA A 158 4.19 -19.39 4.39
CA ALA A 158 4.06 -19.64 2.96
C ALA A 158 2.60 -19.59 2.48
N GLU A 159 1.65 -19.95 3.34
CA GLU A 159 0.22 -20.01 3.10
C GLU A 159 -0.50 -18.65 3.32
N GLY A 160 0.23 -17.62 3.75
CA GLY A 160 -0.36 -16.30 4.00
C GLY A 160 -1.02 -16.15 5.37
N GLN A 161 -0.64 -16.96 6.34
CA GLN A 161 -0.97 -16.74 7.75
C GLN A 161 0.06 -15.81 8.40
N LEU A 162 -0.42 -14.79 9.12
CA LEU A 162 0.35 -13.91 9.99
C LEU A 162 0.27 -14.37 11.44
N THR A 163 1.43 -14.55 12.09
CA THR A 163 1.51 -14.90 13.51
C THR A 163 2.27 -13.85 14.31
N PRO A 164 1.74 -13.35 15.45
CA PRO A 164 2.42 -12.34 16.25
C PRO A 164 3.78 -12.83 16.76
N MET A 165 4.80 -12.00 16.62
CA MET A 165 6.09 -12.23 17.28
C MET A 165 6.04 -11.65 18.70
N HIS A 166 6.65 -12.34 19.67
CA HIS A 166 6.80 -11.84 21.04
C HIS A 166 7.69 -10.58 21.13
N ARG A 167 8.42 -10.26 20.07
CA ARG A 167 9.32 -9.12 19.99
C ARG A 167 8.59 -7.89 19.43
N LEU A 168 8.65 -6.79 20.17
CA LEU A 168 8.14 -5.48 19.75
C LEU A 168 9.29 -4.50 19.56
N ILE A 169 9.13 -3.55 18.66
CA ILE A 169 10.03 -2.41 18.53
C ILE A 169 9.33 -1.18 19.12
N LEU A 170 9.94 -0.57 20.13
CA LEU A 170 9.47 0.66 20.75
C LEU A 170 9.70 1.85 19.81
N LEU A 171 8.71 2.74 19.73
CA LEU A 171 8.86 4.03 19.08
C LEU A 171 9.31 5.04 20.12
N LEU A 172 10.41 5.74 19.84
CA LEU A 172 10.72 6.97 20.57
C LEU A 172 9.86 8.09 19.99
N PRO A 173 9.23 8.96 20.81
CA PRO A 173 8.41 10.05 20.30
C PRO A 173 9.23 11.06 19.45
N PRO A 174 8.65 11.63 18.36
CA PRO A 174 7.27 11.52 17.90
C PRO A 174 6.99 10.35 16.94
N ALA A 175 5.73 9.88 16.95
CA ALA A 175 5.23 8.60 16.43
C ALA A 175 5.37 8.37 14.90
N LEU A 176 5.47 7.08 14.52
CA LEU A 176 5.81 6.62 13.17
C LEU A 176 4.61 6.21 12.33
N ALA A 177 4.51 6.73 11.11
CA ALA A 177 3.40 6.43 10.20
C ALA A 177 3.76 5.40 9.11
N HIS A 178 4.99 5.44 8.57
CA HIS A 178 5.41 4.61 7.44
C HIS A 178 6.84 4.08 7.58
N VAL A 179 7.08 2.86 7.07
CA VAL A 179 8.40 2.21 7.05
C VAL A 179 8.87 2.10 5.60
N ILE A 180 10.08 2.57 5.29
CA ILE A 180 10.65 2.47 3.94
C ILE A 180 11.98 1.69 4.00
N TRP A 181 12.07 0.67 3.16
CA TRP A 181 13.27 -0.15 3.01
C TRP A 181 14.19 0.38 1.92
N ARG A 182 15.51 0.22 2.10
CA ARG A 182 16.48 0.27 0.99
C ARG A 182 17.49 -0.85 1.22
N SER A 183 17.38 -1.94 0.44
CA SER A 183 18.06 -3.23 0.70
C SER A 183 17.59 -3.90 2.00
N THR A 184 18.34 -4.88 2.54
CA THR A 184 18.07 -5.67 3.76
C THR A 184 18.10 -4.86 5.07
N ARG A 185 18.27 -3.54 4.99
CA ARG A 185 18.32 -2.64 6.14
C ARG A 185 17.17 -1.64 6.07
N ILE A 186 16.54 -1.35 7.20
CA ILE A 186 15.66 -0.19 7.33
C ILE A 186 16.58 1.03 7.19
N ILE A 187 16.45 1.76 6.08
CA ILE A 187 17.28 2.95 5.84
C ILE A 187 16.56 4.21 6.28
N ARG A 188 15.22 4.24 6.22
CA ARG A 188 14.44 5.39 6.67
C ARG A 188 13.12 4.98 7.28
N LEU A 189 12.90 5.50 8.47
CA LEU A 189 11.69 5.42 9.24
C LEU A 189 11.01 6.77 9.10
N LEU A 190 9.87 6.86 8.40
CA LEU A 190 9.25 8.14 8.09
C LEU A 190 8.25 8.53 9.18
N ILE A 191 8.65 9.52 9.97
CA ILE A 191 7.88 10.23 10.99
C ILE A 191 7.08 11.33 10.29
N VAL A 192 5.76 11.37 10.49
CA VAL A 192 4.99 12.60 10.28
C VAL A 192 4.03 12.77 11.44
N SER A 193 4.52 13.33 12.54
CA SER A 193 3.67 14.10 13.44
C SER A 193 4.45 15.33 13.89
N THR A 194 3.93 16.50 13.50
CA THR A 194 4.43 17.88 13.70
C THR A 194 5.33 18.45 12.58
N ASN A 195 4.74 19.40 11.83
CA ASN A 195 5.21 20.52 10.99
C ASN A 195 6.70 20.73 10.57
N SER A 196 7.58 19.75 10.63
CA SER A 196 8.96 19.89 10.16
C SER A 196 9.21 18.94 8.98
N ILE A 197 9.20 19.52 7.78
CA ILE A 197 9.48 18.84 6.52
C ILE A 197 10.98 18.51 6.46
N ALA A 198 11.34 17.24 6.66
CA ALA A 198 12.61 16.73 6.13
C ALA A 198 12.41 16.46 4.64
N ARG A 199 12.99 17.36 3.83
CA ARG A 199 12.83 17.47 2.38
C ARG A 199 13.18 16.17 1.65
N TRP A 200 12.18 15.37 1.28
CA TRP A 200 12.06 14.62 0.01
C TRP A 200 10.58 14.30 -0.24
N MET A 201 10.18 14.40 -1.50
CA MET A 201 8.81 14.45 -1.98
C MET A 201 8.11 13.08 -1.84
N CYS A 202 7.45 12.85 -0.71
CA CYS A 202 6.40 11.85 -0.60
C CYS A 202 5.11 12.53 -1.05
N ILE A 203 4.79 12.43 -2.34
CA ILE A 203 3.43 12.75 -2.78
C ILE A 203 2.56 11.65 -2.19
N LYS A 204 1.80 11.96 -1.14
CA LYS A 204 0.86 11.05 -0.45
C LYS A 204 -0.26 10.50 -1.35
N SER A 205 -0.16 10.70 -2.65
CA SER A 205 -1.11 10.27 -3.66
C SER A 205 -0.46 9.80 -4.97
N ALA A 206 0.88 9.81 -5.12
CA ALA A 206 1.52 9.44 -6.39
C ALA A 206 2.48 8.25 -6.29
N ILE A 207 2.29 7.23 -7.14
CA ILE A 207 3.16 6.06 -7.27
C ILE A 207 3.72 5.99 -8.69
N THR A 208 4.99 5.61 -8.84
CA THR A 208 5.69 5.57 -10.13
C THR A 208 6.05 4.14 -10.55
N VAL A 209 5.86 3.83 -11.83
CA VAL A 209 6.24 2.56 -12.49
C VAL A 209 7.34 2.80 -13.52
N ARG A 210 8.31 1.87 -13.62
CA ARG A 210 9.41 1.92 -14.58
C ARG A 210 9.28 0.80 -15.59
N ASN A 211 8.89 1.12 -16.82
CA ASN A 211 8.85 0.13 -17.89
C ASN A 211 10.26 -0.23 -18.34
N THR A 212 10.61 -1.51 -18.25
CA THR A 212 11.84 -2.09 -18.82
C THR A 212 11.57 -2.56 -20.24
N THR A 213 12.32 -2.02 -21.20
CA THR A 213 12.46 -2.57 -22.57
C THR A 213 13.41 -3.74 -22.58
#